data_AF-A0A167W586-F1
#
_entry.id   AF-A0A167W586-F1
#
_cell.length_a   1.000
_cell.length_b   1.000
_cell.length_c   1.000
_cell.angle_alpha   90.00
_cell.angle_beta   90.00
_cell.angle_gamma   90.00
#
_symmetry.space_group_name_H-M   'P 1'
#
loop_
_entity.id
_entity.type
_entity.pdbx_description
1 polymer ?
#
loop_
_entity_poly.entity_id
_entity_poly.type
_entity_poly.pdbx_seq_one_letter_code
_entity_poly.pdbx_strand_id
1 'polypeptide(L)'
;MVTTLEALTRSNVVVDVRAVAGGSNTGDDDKVEVTNWVDWQEFNYHTLTEIFRRELSQEYHGDRTPNPLPNDLCIFHEDTFDDVLRRFVVPTVNYSLNRQYGECHFGRGSRCEGPDVPDWSVVSPFYVNNKFYVNILPGDTKVSAKWQPTMMYDDPTEWGKVLTQVVTYMKLHASRYGFIITDACLVPLRLTRREIGSGLALERSKRQVGAVSYTPGHQTQPSDASMSSAGFGSVYSDSNPVLWDYYDPEYAVIPWNAHGSHTLTVKLALWCLAMMSVKGGNDIRYAYPPLDSWQATDTGFVHNTSGATKSSLSRGDVLHGTTTGAAAYPSAWTGDEAGGSSAQQYVLETGEASGTSGAAAVSLPYVGSGHQHAEAGYAETEGHAVYEEGDDGGDEDANTIVGHPAKKVIRVHIRQRFRGGYCFKDETDNERKTTKEKWQPVHGGYELDTPECIYFTKKFP
;
A
#
# COMPACT_ATOMS: atom_id res chain seq x y z
N MET A 1 8.99 -28.11 14.67
CA MET A 1 8.05 -27.03 14.32
C MET A 1 8.65 -26.31 13.13
N VAL A 2 7.83 -25.86 12.19
CA VAL A 2 8.30 -25.10 11.02
C VAL A 2 8.32 -23.62 11.40
N THR A 3 9.42 -22.91 11.17
CA THR A 3 9.47 -21.46 11.39
C THR A 3 8.87 -20.68 10.21
N THR A 4 8.48 -19.42 10.43
CA THR A 4 8.04 -18.50 9.37
C THR A 4 9.11 -18.38 8.28
N LEU A 5 10.39 -18.27 8.66
CA LEU A 5 11.50 -18.23 7.71
C LEU A 5 11.58 -19.49 6.85
N GLU A 6 11.47 -20.67 7.46
CA GLU A 6 11.47 -21.95 6.73
C GLU A 6 10.29 -22.05 5.77
N ALA A 7 9.09 -21.57 6.14
CA ALA A 7 7.93 -21.58 5.25
C ALA A 7 8.10 -20.64 4.05
N LEU A 8 8.59 -19.42 4.29
CA LEU A 8 8.82 -18.40 3.26
C LEU A 8 9.99 -18.76 2.33
N THR A 9 10.96 -19.54 2.79
CA THR A 9 12.11 -19.95 1.96
C THR A 9 11.90 -21.23 1.14
N ARG A 10 10.74 -21.89 1.25
CA ARG A 10 10.38 -23.02 0.38
C ARG A 10 10.35 -22.60 -1.09
N SER A 11 10.64 -23.55 -1.98
CA SER A 11 10.51 -23.34 -3.43
C SER A 11 9.11 -22.88 -3.83
N ASN A 12 9.05 -22.06 -4.87
CA ASN A 12 7.81 -21.80 -5.60
C ASN A 12 7.45 -23.01 -6.46
N VAL A 13 6.20 -23.05 -6.92
CA VAL A 13 5.79 -24.02 -7.93
C VAL A 13 6.54 -23.73 -9.25
N VAL A 14 6.89 -24.80 -9.96
CA VAL A 14 7.45 -24.68 -11.32
C VAL A 14 6.28 -24.49 -12.27
N VAL A 15 6.32 -23.42 -13.05
CA VAL A 15 5.25 -23.04 -13.98
C VAL A 15 5.60 -23.44 -15.41
N ASP A 16 4.59 -23.76 -16.21
CA ASP A 16 4.73 -24.07 -17.64
C ASP A 16 4.44 -22.82 -18.46
N VAL A 17 5.50 -22.29 -19.07
CA VAL A 17 5.49 -21.01 -19.80
C VAL A 17 5.52 -21.21 -21.32
N ARG A 18 5.41 -22.46 -21.80
CA ARG A 18 5.54 -22.78 -23.23
C ARG A 18 4.48 -22.12 -24.12
N ALA A 19 3.33 -21.81 -23.54
CA ALA A 19 2.20 -21.20 -24.23
C ALA A 19 2.13 -19.67 -24.07
N VAL A 20 3.08 -19.06 -23.35
CA VAL A 20 3.11 -17.62 -23.15
C VAL A 20 3.53 -16.95 -24.46
N ALA A 21 2.65 -16.10 -24.99
CA ALA A 21 2.98 -15.28 -26.15
C ALA A 21 3.88 -14.10 -25.74
N GLY A 22 4.92 -13.85 -26.55
CA GLY A 22 5.67 -12.60 -26.46
C GLY A 22 4.83 -11.39 -26.89
N GLY A 23 5.36 -10.20 -26.71
CA GLY A 23 4.72 -8.95 -27.12
C GLY A 23 5.29 -7.76 -26.38
N SER A 24 4.97 -6.56 -26.86
CA SER A 24 5.37 -5.31 -26.21
C SER A 24 4.46 -4.99 -25.02
N ASN A 25 5.00 -4.26 -24.06
CA ASN A 25 4.23 -3.70 -22.96
C ASN A 25 3.47 -2.47 -23.44
N THR A 26 2.23 -2.33 -22.96
CA THR A 26 1.42 -1.14 -23.22
C THR A 26 2.10 0.07 -22.57
N GLY A 27 2.46 1.05 -23.39
CA GLY A 27 2.88 2.36 -22.91
C GLY A 27 1.67 3.22 -22.60
N ASP A 28 1.81 4.10 -21.62
CA ASP A 28 0.81 5.11 -21.31
C ASP A 28 1.47 6.47 -21.53
N ASP A 29 1.14 7.14 -22.63
CA ASP A 29 1.83 8.36 -23.09
C ASP A 29 1.69 9.53 -22.11
N ASP A 30 0.70 9.47 -21.19
CA ASP A 30 0.42 10.51 -20.21
C ASP A 30 1.16 10.31 -18.86
N LYS A 31 1.95 9.23 -18.70
CA LYS A 31 2.66 8.93 -17.44
C LYS A 31 4.08 9.48 -17.43
N VAL A 32 4.53 9.92 -16.25
CA VAL A 32 5.91 10.40 -16.05
C VAL A 32 6.87 9.24 -16.29
N GLU A 33 7.60 9.31 -17.40
CA GLU A 33 8.50 8.25 -17.85
C GLU A 33 9.67 8.05 -16.89
N VAL A 34 9.84 6.80 -16.46
CA VAL A 34 11.03 6.34 -15.74
C VAL A 34 12.10 5.98 -16.76
N THR A 35 13.12 6.82 -16.87
CA THR A 35 14.20 6.68 -17.86
C THR A 35 15.46 6.03 -17.30
N ASN A 36 15.58 5.91 -15.98
CA ASN A 36 16.73 5.32 -15.31
C ASN A 36 16.33 4.67 -13.97
N TRP A 37 17.19 3.82 -13.41
CA TRP A 37 16.97 3.04 -12.20
C TRP A 37 18.30 2.65 -11.56
N VAL A 38 18.26 2.32 -10.26
CA VAL A 38 19.49 2.03 -9.49
C VAL A 38 19.32 0.82 -8.57
N ASP A 39 20.40 0.08 -8.33
CA ASP A 39 20.34 -1.12 -7.50
C ASP A 39 20.03 -0.79 -6.03
N TRP A 40 19.00 -1.41 -5.47
CA TRP A 40 18.66 -1.35 -4.06
C TRP A 40 19.47 -2.36 -3.24
N GLN A 41 20.76 -2.05 -3.04
CA GLN A 41 21.73 -2.97 -2.44
C GLN A 41 21.36 -3.47 -1.03
N GLU A 42 20.66 -2.65 -0.24
CA GLU A 42 20.22 -3.01 1.10
C GLU A 42 19.07 -4.03 1.12
N PHE A 43 18.34 -4.22 0.01
CA PHE A 43 17.24 -5.17 -0.07
C PHE A 43 17.75 -6.57 -0.41
N ASN A 44 18.41 -7.20 0.57
CA ASN A 44 19.03 -8.52 0.44
C ASN A 44 18.67 -9.44 1.62
N TYR A 45 18.98 -10.74 1.48
CA TYR A 45 18.65 -11.75 2.49
C TYR A 45 19.20 -11.40 3.88
N HIS A 46 20.48 -11.02 3.95
CA HIS A 46 21.16 -10.82 5.22
C HIS A 46 20.54 -9.65 5.99
N THR A 47 20.39 -8.50 5.33
CA THR A 47 19.78 -7.30 5.93
C THR A 47 18.34 -7.57 6.39
N LEU A 48 17.50 -8.17 5.53
CA LEU A 48 16.09 -8.38 5.85
C LEU A 48 15.88 -9.41 6.97
N THR A 49 16.68 -10.49 6.99
CA THR A 49 16.58 -11.50 8.04
C THR A 49 17.14 -11.02 9.38
N GLU A 50 18.08 -10.07 9.37
CA GLU A 50 18.55 -9.42 10.60
C GLU A 50 17.46 -8.51 11.18
N ILE A 51 16.90 -7.62 10.36
CA ILE A 51 15.85 -6.66 10.75
C ILE A 51 14.63 -7.38 11.36
N PHE A 52 14.19 -8.47 10.72
CA PHE A 52 12.98 -9.20 11.09
C PHE A 52 13.27 -10.53 11.78
N ARG A 53 14.47 -10.72 12.35
CA ARG A 53 14.91 -11.99 12.95
C ARG A 53 13.88 -12.59 13.90
N ARG A 54 13.30 -11.75 14.77
CA ARG A 54 12.35 -12.18 15.80
C ARG A 54 11.06 -12.70 15.19
N GLU A 55 10.46 -11.94 14.28
CA GLU A 55 9.22 -12.29 13.57
C GLU A 55 9.41 -13.55 12.70
N LEU A 56 10.55 -13.64 12.01
CA LEU A 56 10.88 -14.77 11.14
C LEU A 56 11.19 -16.08 11.90
N SER A 57 11.60 -15.98 13.17
CA SER A 57 11.86 -17.15 14.05
C SER A 57 10.59 -17.71 14.69
N GLN A 58 9.43 -17.07 14.52
CA GLN A 58 8.17 -17.56 15.07
C GLN A 58 7.70 -18.84 14.38
N GLU A 59 6.86 -19.61 15.07
CA GLU A 59 6.23 -20.79 14.49
C GLU A 59 5.27 -20.39 13.35
N TYR A 60 5.38 -21.10 12.23
CA TYR A 60 4.47 -20.95 11.11
C TYR A 60 3.17 -21.70 11.37
N HIS A 61 2.05 -20.97 11.38
CA HIS A 61 0.71 -21.51 11.65
C HIS A 61 -0.18 -21.58 10.40
N GLY A 62 0.39 -21.52 9.20
CA GLY A 62 -0.39 -21.62 7.96
C GLY A 62 -0.62 -23.06 7.51
N ASP A 63 -1.59 -23.21 6.62
CA ASP A 63 -1.92 -24.49 6.03
C ASP A 63 -0.84 -24.96 5.04
N ARG A 64 -0.89 -26.25 4.72
CA ARG A 64 -0.07 -26.79 3.64
C ARG A 64 -0.55 -26.21 2.31
N THR A 65 0.39 -25.73 1.50
CA THR A 65 0.13 -25.32 0.12
C THR A 65 -0.54 -26.47 -0.63
N PRO A 66 -1.62 -26.23 -1.38
CA PRO A 66 -2.25 -27.28 -2.17
C PRO A 66 -1.28 -27.85 -3.19
N ASN A 67 -1.40 -29.14 -3.48
CA ASN A 67 -0.62 -29.76 -4.55
C ASN A 67 -1.12 -29.21 -5.90
N PRO A 68 -0.24 -28.67 -6.75
CA PRO A 68 -0.65 -28.15 -8.05
C PRO A 68 -1.01 -29.29 -9.00
N LEU A 69 -2.08 -29.12 -9.78
CA LEU A 69 -2.37 -29.95 -10.95
C LEU A 69 -1.67 -29.36 -12.18
N PRO A 70 -1.39 -30.16 -13.24
CA PRO A 70 -0.71 -29.65 -14.43
C PRO A 70 -1.37 -28.40 -15.05
N ASN A 71 -2.70 -28.38 -15.15
CA ASN A 71 -3.43 -27.24 -15.70
C ASN A 71 -3.41 -26.00 -14.80
N ASP A 72 -3.16 -26.15 -13.49
CA ASP A 72 -2.99 -25.01 -12.59
C ASP A 72 -1.66 -24.28 -12.82
N LEU A 73 -0.73 -24.89 -13.57
CA LEU A 73 0.63 -24.39 -13.78
C LEU A 73 0.86 -23.85 -15.20
N CYS A 74 -0.12 -24.00 -16.10
CA CYS A 74 -0.05 -23.50 -17.47
C CYS A 74 -0.31 -21.99 -17.51
N ILE A 75 0.70 -21.22 -17.90
CA ILE A 75 0.61 -19.78 -18.06
C ILE A 75 0.44 -19.43 -19.54
N PHE A 76 -0.53 -18.57 -19.84
CA PHE A 76 -0.81 -18.05 -21.17
C PHE A 76 -0.66 -16.52 -21.23
N HIS A 77 -1.05 -15.84 -20.15
CA HIS A 77 -1.01 -14.39 -19.98
C HIS A 77 -0.98 -14.03 -18.48
N GLU A 78 -0.98 -12.73 -18.18
CA GLU A 78 -0.87 -12.18 -16.83
C GLU A 78 -1.94 -12.74 -15.88
N ASP A 79 -3.22 -12.79 -16.27
CA ASP A 79 -4.29 -13.32 -15.38
C ASP A 79 -4.05 -14.78 -14.95
N THR A 80 -3.58 -15.63 -15.87
CA THR A 80 -3.31 -17.04 -15.56
C THR A 80 -2.13 -17.19 -14.60
N PHE A 81 -1.15 -16.29 -14.67
CA PHE A 81 -0.07 -16.25 -13.69
C PHE A 81 -0.54 -15.67 -12.35
N ASP A 82 -1.46 -14.70 -12.39
CA ASP A 82 -2.13 -14.15 -11.22
C ASP A 82 -2.84 -15.24 -10.40
N ASP A 83 -3.51 -16.18 -11.08
CA ASP A 83 -4.13 -17.34 -10.45
C ASP A 83 -3.10 -18.27 -9.76
N VAL A 84 -1.94 -18.51 -10.39
CA VAL A 84 -0.83 -19.25 -9.77
C VAL A 84 -0.37 -18.56 -8.48
N LEU A 85 -0.16 -17.24 -8.54
CA LEU A 85 0.29 -16.45 -7.40
C LEU A 85 -0.72 -16.51 -6.25
N ARG A 86 -2.01 -16.34 -6.55
CA ARG A 86 -3.10 -16.36 -5.56
C ARG A 86 -3.30 -17.73 -4.93
N ARG A 87 -2.97 -18.81 -5.64
CA ARG A 87 -3.19 -20.19 -5.16
C ARG A 87 -1.98 -20.80 -4.46
N PHE A 88 -0.76 -20.48 -4.89
CA PHE A 88 0.44 -21.20 -4.43
C PHE A 88 1.48 -20.33 -3.72
N VAL A 89 1.53 -19.02 -3.98
CA VAL A 89 2.54 -18.12 -3.41
C VAL A 89 1.95 -17.30 -2.27
N VAL A 90 0.96 -16.49 -2.59
CA VAL A 90 0.35 -15.48 -1.69
C VAL A 90 -0.27 -16.09 -0.43
N PRO A 91 -0.91 -17.27 -0.44
CA PRO A 91 -1.43 -17.85 0.79
C PRO A 91 -0.34 -18.07 1.85
N THR A 92 0.84 -18.57 1.45
CA THR A 92 1.97 -18.77 2.38
C THR A 92 2.43 -17.44 2.97
N VAL A 93 2.50 -16.39 2.15
CA VAL A 93 2.86 -15.03 2.57
C VAL A 93 1.81 -14.46 3.54
N ASN A 94 0.52 -14.54 3.20
CA ASN A 94 -0.57 -14.03 4.03
C ASN A 94 -0.70 -14.78 5.35
N TYR A 95 -0.53 -16.10 5.38
CA TYR A 95 -0.47 -16.85 6.65
C TYR A 95 0.71 -16.42 7.51
N SER A 96 1.83 -16.05 6.90
CA SER A 96 3.02 -15.57 7.61
C SER A 96 2.89 -14.12 8.09
N LEU A 97 2.08 -13.31 7.41
CA LEU A 97 1.72 -11.94 7.82
C LEU A 97 0.60 -11.95 8.86
N ASN A 98 -0.24 -12.98 8.85
CA ASN A 98 -1.29 -13.15 9.85
C ASN A 98 -0.67 -13.20 11.24
N ARG A 99 -1.23 -12.44 12.18
CA ARG A 99 -0.70 -12.23 13.55
C ARG A 99 0.59 -11.42 13.65
N GLN A 100 1.12 -10.91 12.54
CA GLN A 100 2.13 -9.87 12.59
C GLN A 100 1.47 -8.52 12.87
N TYR A 101 2.23 -7.59 13.43
CA TYR A 101 1.78 -6.21 13.60
C TYR A 101 1.35 -5.64 12.24
N GLY A 102 0.20 -4.98 12.21
CA GLY A 102 -0.36 -4.43 10.98
C GLY A 102 -1.33 -5.36 10.27
N GLU A 103 -1.35 -6.65 10.60
CA GLU A 103 -2.26 -7.64 9.99
C GLU A 103 -2.35 -7.49 8.46
N CYS A 104 -1.20 -7.29 7.83
CA CYS A 104 -1.12 -7.01 6.40
C CYS A 104 -1.63 -8.20 5.59
N HIS A 105 -2.30 -7.89 4.48
CA HIS A 105 -2.88 -8.92 3.63
C HIS A 105 -2.75 -8.55 2.15
N PHE A 106 -2.08 -9.40 1.37
CA PHE A 106 -2.01 -9.30 -0.08
C PHE A 106 -3.36 -9.70 -0.71
N GLY A 107 -3.84 -8.93 -1.68
CA GLY A 107 -5.09 -9.17 -2.38
C GLY A 107 -5.11 -8.54 -3.77
N ARG A 108 -6.28 -8.56 -4.42
CA ARG A 108 -6.49 -7.83 -5.69
C ARG A 108 -6.38 -6.33 -5.42
N GLY A 109 -5.76 -5.58 -6.34
CA GLY A 109 -5.67 -4.12 -6.19
C GLY A 109 -7.04 -3.44 -6.19
N SER A 110 -8.03 -4.04 -6.86
CA SER A 110 -9.44 -3.59 -6.86
C SER A 110 -10.13 -3.58 -5.49
N ARG A 111 -9.47 -4.05 -4.42
CA ARG A 111 -9.92 -3.89 -3.03
C ARG A 111 -9.76 -2.45 -2.51
N CYS A 112 -8.95 -1.65 -3.18
CA CYS A 112 -8.66 -0.27 -2.85
C CYS A 112 -9.27 0.65 -3.91
N GLU A 113 -9.77 1.82 -3.50
CA GLU A 113 -10.20 2.84 -4.46
C GLU A 113 -9.00 3.51 -5.13
N GLY A 114 -9.15 3.83 -6.42
CA GLY A 114 -8.16 4.55 -7.20
C GLY A 114 -8.58 4.64 -8.68
N PRO A 115 -8.13 5.69 -9.40
CA PRO A 115 -8.43 5.83 -10.84
C PRO A 115 -7.72 4.75 -11.66
N ASP A 116 -6.46 4.44 -11.33
CA ASP A 116 -5.69 3.35 -11.91
C ASP A 116 -5.57 2.22 -10.88
N VAL A 117 -6.09 1.05 -11.22
CA VAL A 117 -6.14 -0.10 -10.32
C VAL A 117 -4.95 -1.02 -10.60
N PRO A 118 -4.02 -1.20 -9.64
CA PRO A 118 -2.96 -2.21 -9.77
C PRO A 118 -3.53 -3.63 -9.71
N ASP A 119 -2.77 -4.63 -10.18
CA ASP A 119 -3.16 -6.04 -10.03
C ASP A 119 -3.19 -6.47 -8.55
N TRP A 120 -2.27 -5.89 -7.77
CA TRP A 120 -2.06 -6.23 -6.37
C TRP A 120 -2.22 -5.04 -5.43
N SER A 121 -2.79 -5.34 -4.27
CA SER A 121 -2.72 -4.48 -3.10
C SER A 121 -2.20 -5.25 -1.90
N VAL A 122 -1.53 -4.54 -1.00
CA VAL A 122 -1.48 -4.92 0.41
C VAL A 122 -2.34 -3.95 1.18
N VAL A 123 -3.19 -4.50 2.04
CA VAL A 123 -4.06 -3.73 2.92
C VAL A 123 -3.71 -4.00 4.37
N SER A 124 -4.07 -3.06 5.24
CA SER A 124 -3.96 -3.20 6.69
C SER A 124 -5.13 -2.48 7.36
N PRO A 125 -5.69 -3.02 8.47
CA PRO A 125 -6.69 -2.32 9.27
C PRO A 125 -6.23 -0.97 9.81
N PHE A 126 -4.92 -0.69 9.82
CA PHE A 126 -4.38 0.60 10.24
C PHE A 126 -4.48 1.68 9.15
N TYR A 127 -4.69 1.29 7.89
CA TYR A 127 -4.69 2.20 6.73
C TYR A 127 -6.02 2.09 5.98
N VAL A 128 -7.01 2.88 6.44
CA VAL A 128 -8.38 2.91 5.90
C VAL A 128 -8.81 4.36 5.66
N ASN A 129 -9.32 4.64 4.46
CA ASN A 129 -9.86 5.94 4.07
C ASN A 129 -11.34 5.79 3.65
N ASN A 130 -12.23 6.63 4.17
CA ASN A 130 -13.64 6.71 3.74
C ASN A 130 -14.35 5.34 3.51
N LYS A 131 -14.10 4.36 4.39
CA LYS A 131 -14.60 2.96 4.38
C LYS A 131 -13.87 1.97 3.46
N PHE A 132 -12.89 2.41 2.70
CA PHE A 132 -12.05 1.57 1.85
C PHE A 132 -10.65 1.39 2.43
N TYR A 133 -10.03 0.25 2.12
CA TYR A 133 -8.62 0.05 2.43
C TYR A 133 -7.75 0.94 1.54
N VAL A 134 -6.68 1.47 2.12
CA VAL A 134 -5.60 2.11 1.36
C VAL A 134 -4.63 1.03 0.91
N ASN A 135 -4.20 1.10 -0.34
CA ASN A 135 -3.16 0.21 -0.85
C ASN A 135 -1.79 0.69 -0.34
N ILE A 136 -1.20 -0.04 0.61
CA ILE A 136 0.10 0.33 1.20
C ILE A 136 1.29 -0.30 0.47
N LEU A 137 1.05 -1.15 -0.52
CA LEU A 137 2.08 -1.76 -1.36
C LEU A 137 1.44 -2.20 -2.69
N PRO A 138 1.34 -1.29 -3.67
CA PRO A 138 0.85 -1.65 -4.99
C PRO A 138 1.84 -2.56 -5.71
N GLY A 139 1.31 -3.43 -6.58
CA GLY A 139 2.15 -4.21 -7.48
C GLY A 139 1.42 -4.67 -8.72
N ASP A 140 2.21 -5.13 -9.69
CA ASP A 140 1.76 -5.46 -11.04
C ASP A 140 2.29 -6.83 -11.46
N THR A 141 1.46 -7.59 -12.16
CA THR A 141 1.82 -8.89 -12.71
C THR A 141 2.25 -8.73 -14.15
N LYS A 142 3.40 -9.28 -14.49
CA LYS A 142 3.86 -9.42 -15.88
C LYS A 142 4.23 -10.88 -16.16
N VAL A 143 4.45 -11.19 -17.43
CA VAL A 143 5.02 -12.47 -17.86
C VAL A 143 6.40 -12.24 -18.46
N SER A 144 7.34 -13.16 -18.20
CA SER A 144 8.76 -12.98 -18.56
C SER A 144 8.99 -12.90 -20.07
N ALA A 145 8.07 -13.46 -20.86
CA ALA A 145 8.09 -13.36 -22.32
C ALA A 145 7.83 -11.93 -22.84
N LYS A 146 7.20 -11.07 -22.03
CA LYS A 146 6.94 -9.65 -22.35
C LYS A 146 7.86 -8.70 -21.59
N TRP A 147 8.29 -9.08 -20.40
CA TRP A 147 9.11 -8.22 -19.54
C TRP A 147 10.04 -9.02 -18.65
N GLN A 148 11.34 -8.75 -18.72
CA GLN A 148 12.34 -9.45 -17.91
C GLN A 148 13.55 -8.55 -17.56
N PRO A 149 14.27 -8.84 -16.46
CA PRO A 149 15.40 -8.03 -16.00
C PRO A 149 16.47 -7.73 -17.05
N THR A 150 16.78 -8.64 -17.98
CA THR A 150 17.82 -8.39 -19.00
C THR A 150 17.49 -7.21 -19.91
N MET A 151 16.20 -6.86 -20.05
CA MET A 151 15.75 -5.71 -20.83
C MET A 151 16.32 -4.39 -20.31
N MET A 152 16.73 -4.30 -19.03
CA MET A 152 17.41 -3.09 -18.55
C MET A 152 18.67 -2.74 -19.37
N TYR A 153 19.30 -3.73 -20.00
CA TYR A 153 20.47 -3.54 -20.87
C TYR A 153 20.09 -3.62 -22.34
N ASP A 154 19.24 -4.59 -22.71
CA ASP A 154 18.94 -4.92 -24.10
C ASP A 154 17.82 -4.05 -24.70
N ASP A 155 16.84 -3.66 -23.89
CA ASP A 155 15.66 -2.86 -24.28
C ASP A 155 15.17 -1.99 -23.10
N PRO A 156 15.95 -0.94 -22.74
CA PRO A 156 15.67 -0.11 -21.58
C PRO A 156 14.31 0.62 -21.68
N THR A 157 13.79 0.81 -22.90
CA THR A 157 12.48 1.42 -23.13
C THR A 157 11.36 0.48 -22.68
N GLU A 158 11.37 -0.79 -23.09
CA GLU A 158 10.38 -1.77 -22.62
C GLU A 158 10.50 -2.03 -21.11
N TRP A 159 11.72 -2.04 -20.59
CA TRP A 159 11.94 -2.10 -19.15
C TRP A 159 11.28 -0.91 -18.43
N GLY A 160 11.55 0.31 -18.91
CA GLY A 160 11.05 1.57 -18.34
C GLY A 160 9.53 1.71 -18.35
N LYS A 161 8.83 1.12 -19.33
CA LYS A 161 7.35 1.14 -19.39
C LYS A 161 6.70 0.52 -18.15
N VAL A 162 7.13 -0.69 -17.77
CA VAL A 162 6.56 -1.39 -16.61
C VAL A 162 6.97 -0.71 -15.29
N LEU A 163 8.20 -0.19 -15.21
CA LEU A 163 8.61 0.63 -14.06
C LEU A 163 7.73 1.88 -13.94
N THR A 164 7.47 2.57 -15.05
CA THR A 164 6.61 3.76 -15.12
C THR A 164 5.19 3.44 -14.64
N GLN A 165 4.65 2.29 -15.05
CA GLN A 165 3.34 1.81 -14.61
C GLN A 165 3.30 1.65 -13.08
N VAL A 166 4.24 0.89 -12.49
CA VAL A 166 4.24 0.65 -11.03
C VAL A 166 4.55 1.90 -10.23
N VAL A 167 5.50 2.72 -10.68
CA VAL A 167 5.79 4.02 -10.07
C VAL A 167 4.56 4.92 -10.08
N THR A 168 3.72 4.86 -11.13
CA THR A 168 2.46 5.61 -11.15
C THR A 168 1.49 5.11 -10.08
N TYR A 169 1.34 3.79 -9.89
CA TYR A 169 0.54 3.25 -8.78
C TYR A 169 1.09 3.70 -7.42
N MET A 170 2.41 3.68 -7.24
CA MET A 170 3.06 4.13 -6.01
C MET A 170 2.76 5.60 -5.71
N LYS A 171 2.80 6.48 -6.72
CA LYS A 171 2.42 7.90 -6.58
C LYS A 171 0.95 8.06 -6.21
N LEU A 172 0.04 7.40 -6.94
CA LEU A 172 -1.40 7.47 -6.71
C LEU A 172 -1.80 7.00 -5.31
N HIS A 173 -1.11 5.99 -4.79
CA HIS A 173 -1.35 5.45 -3.46
C HIS A 173 -0.45 6.04 -2.36
N ALA A 174 0.37 7.06 -2.69
CA ALA A 174 1.33 7.67 -1.78
C ALA A 174 2.24 6.64 -1.07
N SER A 175 2.61 5.58 -1.77
CA SER A 175 3.37 4.45 -1.23
C SER A 175 4.84 4.54 -1.63
N ARG A 176 5.71 4.40 -0.64
CA ARG A 176 7.17 4.34 -0.81
C ARG A 176 7.65 3.11 -1.57
N TYR A 177 6.92 2.00 -1.45
CA TYR A 177 7.32 0.70 -1.98
C TYR A 177 6.31 0.20 -3.01
N GLY A 178 6.82 -0.51 -4.02
CA GLY A 178 6.02 -1.17 -5.04
C GLY A 178 6.71 -2.45 -5.48
N PHE A 179 6.06 -3.26 -6.30
CA PHE A 179 6.72 -4.43 -6.88
C PHE A 179 6.15 -4.83 -8.23
N ILE A 180 6.99 -5.50 -9.02
CA ILE A 180 6.61 -6.20 -10.25
C ILE A 180 6.89 -7.68 -10.03
N ILE A 181 5.98 -8.56 -10.41
CA ILE A 181 6.18 -10.01 -10.30
C ILE A 181 5.94 -10.70 -11.64
N THR A 182 6.84 -11.62 -12.00
CA THR A 182 6.76 -12.46 -13.19
C THR A 182 7.01 -13.92 -12.85
N ASP A 183 6.75 -14.79 -13.82
CA ASP A 183 7.07 -16.22 -13.77
C ASP A 183 8.58 -16.51 -13.70
N ALA A 184 9.42 -15.49 -13.89
CA ALA A 184 10.88 -15.60 -13.81
C ALA A 184 11.49 -14.87 -12.59
N CYS A 185 10.87 -13.82 -12.06
CA CYS A 185 11.43 -13.06 -10.94
C CYS A 185 10.40 -12.17 -10.21
N LEU A 186 10.80 -11.67 -9.04
CA LEU A 186 10.19 -10.53 -8.36
C LEU A 186 11.15 -9.33 -8.41
N VAL A 187 10.61 -8.14 -8.67
CA VAL A 187 11.33 -6.87 -8.68
C VAL A 187 10.68 -5.88 -7.71
N PRO A 188 11.11 -5.82 -6.44
CA PRO A 188 10.69 -4.78 -5.51
C PRO A 188 11.29 -3.42 -5.90
N LEU A 189 10.54 -2.35 -5.63
CA LEU A 189 10.90 -0.97 -5.94
C LEU A 189 10.82 -0.09 -4.68
N ARG A 190 11.70 0.91 -4.60
CA ARG A 190 11.66 2.00 -3.60
C ARG A 190 11.73 3.36 -4.29
N LEU A 191 10.78 4.24 -3.97
CA LEU A 191 10.76 5.62 -4.46
C LEU A 191 11.34 6.59 -3.43
N THR A 192 12.15 7.52 -3.93
CA THR A 192 12.67 8.66 -3.17
C THR A 192 12.29 9.95 -3.87
N ARG A 193 11.73 10.89 -3.11
CA ARG A 193 11.33 12.19 -3.63
C ARG A 193 12.57 13.07 -3.87
N ARG A 194 12.57 13.84 -4.95
CA ARG A 194 13.62 14.83 -5.23
C ARG A 194 13.26 16.18 -4.62
N GLU A 195 14.27 16.87 -4.06
CA GLU A 195 14.13 18.27 -3.68
C GLU A 195 14.02 19.13 -4.94
N ILE A 196 12.91 19.87 -5.08
CA ILE A 196 12.80 20.90 -6.11
C ILE A 196 13.64 22.08 -5.62
N GLY A 197 14.70 22.42 -6.36
CA GLY A 197 15.56 23.55 -6.02
C GLY A 197 14.72 24.82 -5.84
N SER A 198 15.08 25.63 -4.84
CA SER A 198 14.51 26.96 -4.59
C SER A 198 14.37 27.71 -5.91
N GLY A 199 13.15 27.87 -6.42
CA GLY A 199 12.94 28.48 -7.72
C GLY A 199 13.60 29.87 -7.80
N LEU A 200 14.04 30.27 -9.00
CA LEU A 200 14.70 31.56 -9.32
C LEU A 200 13.94 32.82 -8.85
N ALA A 201 12.72 32.66 -8.32
CA ALA A 201 11.90 33.73 -7.75
C ALA A 201 12.26 34.11 -6.30
N LEU A 202 13.01 33.27 -5.56
CA LEU A 202 13.45 33.60 -4.19
C LEU A 202 14.54 34.70 -4.14
N GLU A 203 15.39 34.76 -5.17
CA GLU A 203 16.41 35.82 -5.31
C GLU A 203 15.88 37.09 -5.97
N ARG A 204 14.66 37.06 -6.53
CA ARG A 204 14.03 38.29 -7.02
C ARG A 204 13.60 39.13 -5.83
N SER A 205 14.23 40.30 -5.65
CA SER A 205 13.75 41.28 -4.69
C SER A 205 12.25 41.50 -4.92
N LYS A 206 11.42 41.28 -3.90
CA LYS A 206 10.03 41.71 -3.93
C LYS A 206 10.04 43.18 -4.34
N ARG A 207 9.46 43.52 -5.51
CA ARG A 207 9.17 44.91 -5.82
C ARG A 207 8.35 45.44 -4.67
N GLN A 208 8.92 46.33 -3.86
CA GLN A 208 8.10 47.15 -2.96
C GLN A 208 7.08 47.83 -3.86
N VAL A 209 5.82 47.50 -3.66
CA VAL A 209 4.72 48.31 -4.18
C VAL A 209 4.80 49.60 -3.38
N GLY A 210 5.61 50.55 -3.85
CA GLY A 210 5.61 51.89 -3.33
C GLY A 210 4.20 52.43 -3.45
N ALA A 211 3.64 52.92 -2.34
CA ALA A 211 2.39 53.67 -2.35
C ALA A 211 2.55 54.82 -3.34
N VAL A 212 1.91 54.70 -4.51
CA VAL A 212 1.89 55.75 -5.52
C VAL A 212 0.95 56.84 -5.00
N SER A 213 1.54 57.90 -4.46
CA SER A 213 0.85 59.15 -4.20
C SER A 213 0.29 59.68 -5.53
N TYR A 214 -1.03 59.80 -5.60
CA TYR A 214 -1.73 60.40 -6.74
C TYR A 214 -1.35 61.89 -6.86
N THR A 215 -0.65 62.24 -7.93
CA THR A 215 -0.60 63.61 -8.47
C THR A 215 -1.37 63.64 -9.80
N PRO A 216 -2.31 64.59 -9.99
CA PRO A 216 -3.15 64.63 -11.18
C PRO A 216 -2.47 65.42 -12.30
N GLY A 217 -2.18 64.78 -13.43
CA GLY A 217 -1.69 65.50 -14.61
C GLY A 217 -1.06 64.62 -15.68
N HIS A 218 -1.89 63.93 -16.47
CA HIS A 218 -1.83 63.87 -17.93
C HIS A 218 -2.72 62.73 -18.44
N GLN A 219 -3.77 63.10 -19.17
CA GLN A 219 -4.60 62.18 -19.93
C GLN A 219 -3.77 61.57 -21.07
N THR A 220 -3.67 60.24 -21.06
CA THR A 220 -3.54 59.44 -22.29
C THR A 220 -4.57 58.33 -22.23
N GLN A 221 -5.22 58.11 -23.37
CA GLN A 221 -6.43 57.31 -23.55
C GLN A 221 -6.23 55.82 -23.24
N PRO A 222 -7.29 55.11 -22.81
CA PRO A 222 -7.24 53.67 -22.58
C PRO A 222 -7.41 52.93 -23.91
N SER A 223 -6.51 52.00 -24.19
CA SER A 223 -6.72 50.98 -25.21
C SER A 223 -6.27 49.65 -24.61
N ASP A 224 -7.21 48.70 -24.59
CA ASP A 224 -7.10 47.30 -24.15
C ASP A 224 -6.82 47.02 -22.66
N ALA A 225 -7.91 47.09 -21.90
CA ALA A 225 -8.11 46.26 -20.72
C ALA A 225 -8.42 44.80 -21.16
N SER A 226 -7.40 43.95 -21.29
CA SER A 226 -7.54 42.47 -21.32
C SER A 226 -6.22 41.76 -21.00
N MET A 227 -5.53 42.15 -19.93
CA MET A 227 -4.39 41.39 -19.38
C MET A 227 -4.34 41.48 -17.84
N SER A 228 -5.47 41.72 -17.18
CA SER A 228 -5.57 41.82 -15.72
C SER A 228 -6.58 40.82 -15.15
N SER A 229 -6.37 39.54 -15.44
CA SER A 229 -6.85 38.45 -14.59
C SER A 229 -5.63 37.74 -13.99
N ALA A 230 -5.05 38.40 -13.01
CA ALA A 230 -4.69 37.77 -11.75
C ALA A 230 -3.99 36.39 -11.86
N GLY A 231 -2.74 36.39 -12.35
CA GLY A 231 -1.74 35.42 -11.90
C GLY A 231 -1.38 35.69 -10.43
N PHE A 232 -2.37 35.59 -9.53
CA PHE A 232 -2.11 35.45 -8.11
C PHE A 232 -1.36 34.13 -7.95
N GLY A 233 -0.17 34.19 -7.34
CA GLY A 233 0.69 33.04 -7.14
C GLY A 233 -0.09 31.86 -6.60
N SER A 234 -0.21 30.81 -7.42
CA SER A 234 -0.65 29.51 -6.96
C SER A 234 0.23 29.15 -5.77
N VAL A 235 -0.39 29.04 -4.59
CA VAL A 235 0.27 28.49 -3.41
C VAL A 235 0.66 27.07 -3.80
N TYR A 236 1.97 26.85 -4.01
CA TYR A 236 2.51 25.54 -4.29
C TYR A 236 2.03 24.58 -3.20
N SER A 237 1.09 23.70 -3.56
CA SER A 237 0.50 22.73 -2.64
C SER A 237 1.31 21.45 -2.72
N ASP A 238 2.18 21.26 -1.74
CA ASP A 238 3.14 20.16 -1.72
C ASP A 238 2.55 18.80 -1.33
N SER A 239 1.24 18.63 -1.48
CA SER A 239 0.48 17.53 -0.88
C SER A 239 0.12 16.40 -1.84
N ASN A 240 0.40 16.54 -3.14
CA ASN A 240 0.03 15.56 -4.15
C ASN A 240 1.27 14.83 -4.70
N PRO A 241 1.50 13.55 -4.35
CA PRO A 241 2.66 12.79 -4.84
C PRO A 241 2.73 12.63 -6.37
N VAL A 242 1.60 12.71 -7.07
CA VAL A 242 1.56 12.64 -8.53
C VAL A 242 2.32 13.80 -9.17
N LEU A 243 2.40 14.95 -8.49
CA LEU A 243 3.02 16.17 -8.99
C LEU A 243 4.48 16.34 -8.52
N TRP A 244 5.03 15.39 -7.77
CA TRP A 244 6.40 15.49 -7.28
C TRP A 244 7.43 15.02 -8.32
N ASP A 245 8.63 15.55 -8.17
CA ASP A 245 9.83 15.01 -8.82
C ASP A 245 10.43 13.88 -7.96
N TYR A 246 11.05 12.91 -8.63
CA TYR A 246 11.61 11.71 -8.01
C TYR A 246 13.05 11.51 -8.46
N TYR A 247 13.84 10.88 -7.60
CA TYR A 247 15.07 10.23 -8.04
C TYR A 247 14.73 8.95 -8.82
N ASP A 248 15.73 8.41 -9.51
CA ASP A 248 15.63 7.11 -10.16
C ASP A 248 15.17 6.05 -9.13
N PRO A 249 14.13 5.25 -9.44
CA PRO A 249 13.65 4.23 -8.53
C PRO A 249 14.75 3.21 -8.23
N GLU A 250 14.83 2.83 -6.96
CA GLU A 250 15.74 1.76 -6.55
C GLU A 250 15.03 0.42 -6.72
N TYR A 251 15.74 -0.60 -7.22
CA TYR A 251 15.17 -1.92 -7.48
C TYR A 251 16.09 -3.06 -7.03
N ALA A 252 15.52 -4.24 -6.76
CA ALA A 252 16.29 -5.48 -6.64
C ALA A 252 15.66 -6.56 -7.53
N VAL A 253 16.39 -7.64 -7.84
CA VAL A 253 15.86 -8.75 -8.64
C VAL A 253 16.00 -10.04 -7.84
N ILE A 254 14.87 -10.70 -7.60
CA ILE A 254 14.79 -11.97 -6.88
C ILE A 254 14.32 -13.06 -7.86
N PRO A 255 15.18 -14.05 -8.20
CA PRO A 255 14.80 -15.12 -9.11
C PRO A 255 13.61 -15.94 -8.60
N TRP A 256 12.71 -16.34 -9.50
CA TRP A 256 11.54 -17.16 -9.16
C TRP A 256 11.91 -18.51 -8.54
N ASN A 257 13.00 -19.10 -9.03
CA ASN A 257 13.52 -20.39 -8.57
C ASN A 257 14.36 -20.30 -7.28
N ALA A 258 14.55 -19.09 -6.71
CA ALA A 258 15.30 -18.90 -5.48
C ALA A 258 14.60 -19.59 -4.31
N HIS A 259 15.31 -20.50 -3.63
CA HIS A 259 14.78 -21.26 -2.50
C HIS A 259 15.88 -21.73 -1.55
N GLY A 260 15.48 -22.12 -0.35
CA GLY A 260 16.36 -22.66 0.67
C GLY A 260 16.91 -21.61 1.64
N SER A 261 17.74 -22.09 2.57
CA SER A 261 18.39 -21.25 3.57
C SER A 261 19.35 -20.25 2.93
N HIS A 262 19.56 -19.10 3.57
CA HIS A 262 20.55 -18.10 3.14
C HIS A 262 20.27 -17.45 1.78
N THR A 263 19.06 -17.59 1.26
CA THR A 263 18.65 -17.06 -0.04
C THR A 263 17.40 -16.21 0.10
N LEU A 264 17.40 -15.00 -0.49
CA LEU A 264 16.20 -14.19 -0.56
C LEU A 264 15.26 -14.79 -1.59
N THR A 265 14.11 -15.29 -1.15
CA THR A 265 13.08 -15.90 -2.01
C THR A 265 11.97 -14.89 -2.32
N VAL A 266 11.17 -15.15 -3.35
CA VAL A 266 10.01 -14.30 -3.70
C VAL A 266 9.06 -14.13 -2.51
N LYS A 267 8.71 -15.23 -1.82
CA LYS A 267 7.80 -15.18 -0.66
C LYS A 267 8.40 -14.39 0.51
N LEU A 268 9.69 -14.59 0.80
CA LEU A 268 10.37 -13.84 1.86
C LEU A 268 10.43 -12.34 1.54
N ALA A 269 10.78 -11.99 0.30
CA ALA A 269 10.82 -10.61 -0.17
C ALA A 269 9.44 -9.93 -0.09
N LEU A 270 8.38 -10.58 -0.58
CA LEU A 270 7.00 -10.06 -0.47
C LEU A 270 6.57 -9.85 0.98
N TRP A 271 6.87 -10.82 1.85
CA TRP A 271 6.57 -10.70 3.28
C TRP A 271 7.31 -9.52 3.92
N CYS A 272 8.61 -9.39 3.65
CA CYS A 272 9.43 -8.28 4.15
C CYS A 272 8.89 -6.94 3.65
N LEU A 273 8.60 -6.81 2.35
CA LEU A 273 8.12 -5.57 1.76
C LEU A 273 6.80 -5.11 2.40
N ALA A 274 5.86 -6.03 2.65
CA ALA A 274 4.63 -5.73 3.36
C ALA A 274 4.88 -5.27 4.81
N MET A 275 5.78 -5.95 5.53
CA MET A 275 6.17 -5.57 6.90
C MET A 275 6.84 -4.18 6.94
N MET A 276 7.65 -3.86 5.93
CA MET A 276 8.29 -2.55 5.77
C MET A 276 7.27 -1.46 5.51
N SER A 277 6.27 -1.71 4.66
CA SER A 277 5.19 -0.76 4.37
C SER A 277 4.33 -0.43 5.60
N VAL A 278 4.17 -1.34 6.55
CA VAL A 278 3.34 -1.09 7.75
C VAL A 278 4.13 -0.61 8.97
N LYS A 279 5.36 -1.09 9.18
CA LYS A 279 6.17 -0.74 10.37
C LYS A 279 7.17 0.38 10.11
N GLY A 280 7.80 0.40 8.95
CA GLY A 280 8.97 1.24 8.67
C GLY A 280 8.67 2.62 8.07
N GLY A 281 7.40 3.02 8.09
CA GLY A 281 6.91 4.20 7.38
C GLY A 281 6.79 3.96 5.87
N ASN A 282 5.60 4.24 5.33
CA ASN A 282 5.31 4.10 3.91
C ASN A 282 5.36 5.44 3.15
N ASP A 283 5.59 6.54 3.86
CA ASP A 283 5.59 7.87 3.25
C ASP A 283 6.79 8.02 2.32
N ILE A 284 6.57 8.62 1.16
CA ILE A 284 7.63 9.01 0.25
C ILE A 284 8.33 10.25 0.83
N ARG A 285 9.65 10.16 1.02
CA ARG A 285 10.49 11.23 1.61
C ARG A 285 11.65 11.60 0.69
N TYR A 286 12.29 12.72 1.01
CA TYR A 286 13.46 13.24 0.30
C TYR A 286 14.73 12.42 0.52
N ALA A 287 14.80 11.72 1.65
CA ALA A 287 15.88 10.82 1.99
C ALA A 287 15.38 9.77 2.99
N TYR A 288 16.08 8.65 3.04
CA TYR A 288 15.81 7.59 4.00
C TYR A 288 17.08 7.20 4.74
N PRO A 289 16.97 6.86 6.02
CA PRO A 289 18.07 6.19 6.71
C PRO A 289 18.31 4.78 6.11
N PRO A 290 19.48 4.18 6.34
CA PRO A 290 19.71 2.76 6.03
C PRO A 290 18.63 1.87 6.64
N LEU A 291 18.31 0.75 5.99
CA LEU A 291 17.23 -0.14 6.44
C LEU A 291 17.48 -0.67 7.86
N ASP A 292 18.68 -1.16 8.11
CA ASP A 292 19.11 -1.66 9.42
C ASP A 292 19.80 -0.54 10.22
N SER A 293 19.01 0.43 10.65
CA SER A 293 19.50 1.53 11.49
C SER A 293 18.44 2.07 12.44
N TRP A 294 18.92 2.79 13.45
CA TRP A 294 18.12 3.35 14.52
C TRP A 294 18.10 4.87 14.43
N GLN A 295 16.97 5.47 14.79
CA GLN A 295 16.81 6.90 15.01
C GLN A 295 16.58 7.18 16.49
N ALA A 296 17.21 8.23 17.01
CA ALA A 296 16.95 8.71 18.35
C ALA A 296 15.59 9.43 18.40
N THR A 297 14.84 9.19 19.47
CA THR A 297 13.61 9.90 19.82
C THR A 297 13.73 10.44 21.24
N ASP A 298 12.78 11.28 21.67
CA ASP A 298 12.78 11.84 23.03
C ASP A 298 12.76 10.76 24.13
N THR A 299 12.27 9.56 23.80
CA THR A 299 12.00 8.48 24.76
C THR A 299 12.89 7.25 24.55
N GLY A 300 13.82 7.30 23.60
CA GLY A 300 14.76 6.22 23.33
C GLY A 300 15.19 6.17 21.86
N PHE A 301 15.10 4.99 21.26
CA PHE A 301 15.48 4.72 19.88
C PHE A 301 14.42 3.91 19.18
N VAL A 302 14.13 4.25 17.92
CA VAL A 302 13.20 3.52 17.05
C VAL A 302 13.98 3.02 15.84
N HIS A 303 13.82 1.74 15.51
CA HIS A 303 14.41 1.13 14.33
C HIS A 303 13.63 1.55 13.08
N ASN A 304 14.35 1.98 12.05
CA ASN A 304 13.75 2.64 10.89
C ASN A 304 12.84 1.75 10.05
N THR A 305 13.19 0.48 9.88
CA THR A 305 12.40 -0.45 9.06
C THR A 305 11.44 -1.33 9.87
N SER A 306 11.85 -1.86 11.02
CA SER A 306 11.00 -2.72 11.85
C SER A 306 10.13 -1.96 12.86
N GLY A 307 10.30 -0.64 13.04
CA GLY A 307 9.58 0.14 14.05
C GLY A 307 9.83 -0.32 15.50
N ALA A 308 10.78 -1.23 15.73
CA ALA A 308 11.11 -1.73 17.07
C ALA A 308 11.70 -0.61 17.93
N THR A 309 11.40 -0.60 19.22
CA THR A 309 11.89 0.43 20.15
C THR A 309 12.92 -0.13 21.14
N LYS A 310 13.90 0.69 21.52
CA LYS A 310 14.93 0.40 22.53
C LYS A 310 15.14 1.62 23.41
N SER A 311 15.36 1.41 24.71
CA SER A 311 15.80 2.48 25.62
C SER A 311 17.29 2.80 25.47
N SER A 312 18.09 1.83 25.02
CA SER A 312 19.52 1.99 24.76
C SER A 312 19.98 1.12 23.60
N LEU A 313 20.93 1.62 22.80
CA LEU A 313 21.53 0.86 21.71
C LEU A 313 22.54 -0.19 22.22
N SER A 314 22.52 -1.35 21.59
CA SER A 314 23.45 -2.46 21.81
C SER A 314 24.66 -2.36 20.88
N ARG A 315 25.71 -3.12 21.19
CA ARG A 315 26.89 -3.23 20.30
C ARG A 315 26.46 -3.78 18.94
N GLY A 316 26.70 -3.02 17.87
CA GLY A 316 26.33 -3.36 16.50
C GLY A 316 25.12 -2.59 15.97
N ASP A 317 24.33 -1.94 16.84
CA ASP A 317 23.27 -1.05 16.39
C ASP A 317 23.87 0.20 15.73
N VAL A 318 23.41 0.52 14.51
CA VAL A 318 23.86 1.70 13.77
C VAL A 318 22.89 2.84 14.04
N LEU A 319 23.36 3.89 14.73
CA LEU A 319 22.60 5.13 14.91
C LEU A 319 22.72 5.99 13.64
N HIS A 320 21.60 6.32 13.03
CA HIS A 320 21.55 7.30 11.96
C HIS A 320 21.53 8.71 12.56
N GLY A 321 22.54 9.52 12.21
CA GLY A 321 22.65 10.89 12.70
C GLY A 321 21.48 11.74 12.23
N THR A 322 20.84 12.47 13.14
CA THR A 322 19.89 13.52 12.77
C THR A 322 20.62 14.60 12.01
N THR A 323 20.34 14.76 10.72
CA THR A 323 20.67 15.99 9.99
C THR A 323 19.87 17.13 10.62
N THR A 324 20.51 17.88 11.52
CA THR A 324 20.05 19.21 11.93
C THR A 324 20.14 20.16 10.74
N GLY A 325 19.03 20.32 10.03
CA GLY A 325 18.81 21.31 8.97
C GLY A 325 17.34 21.28 8.51
N ALA A 326 16.53 22.17 9.10
CA ALA A 326 15.13 22.55 8.81
C ALA A 326 14.46 21.90 7.56
N ALA A 327 13.30 21.23 7.66
CA ALA A 327 12.06 21.71 8.28
C ALA A 327 11.33 20.62 9.09
N ALA A 328 11.00 20.94 10.34
CA ALA A 328 10.10 20.16 11.16
C ALA A 328 8.66 20.28 10.62
N TYR A 329 8.19 19.26 9.91
CA TYR A 329 6.76 18.95 9.87
C TYR A 329 6.45 18.03 11.06
N PRO A 330 5.41 18.31 11.85
CA PRO A 330 5.15 17.56 13.06
C PRO A 330 4.66 16.16 12.69
N SER A 331 5.55 15.17 12.84
CA SER A 331 5.13 13.80 13.15
C SER A 331 4.60 13.82 14.59
N ALA A 332 3.36 14.25 14.76
CA ALA A 332 2.70 14.28 16.06
C ALA A 332 2.08 12.91 16.35
N TRP A 333 2.94 11.91 16.60
CA TRP A 333 2.60 10.73 17.39
C TRP A 333 3.76 10.39 18.31
N THR A 334 4.08 11.30 19.23
CA THR A 334 4.80 10.98 20.46
C THR A 334 3.91 11.35 21.63
N GLY A 335 3.64 10.37 22.47
CA GLY A 335 2.97 10.53 23.75
C GLY A 335 3.73 9.71 24.78
N ASP A 336 4.71 10.33 25.40
CA ASP A 336 5.20 10.03 26.75
C ASP A 336 5.17 11.39 27.49
N GLU A 337 4.80 11.52 28.76
CA GLU A 337 5.42 10.84 29.89
C GLU A 337 4.43 10.49 31.03
N ALA A 338 4.75 9.36 31.68
CA ALA A 338 4.89 9.10 33.11
C ALA A 338 3.87 9.68 34.13
N GLY A 339 3.25 8.75 34.87
CA GLY A 339 2.58 8.99 36.14
C GLY A 339 1.96 7.71 36.67
N GLY A 340 2.63 7.03 37.60
CA GLY A 340 2.36 5.63 37.96
C GLY A 340 1.00 5.34 38.59
N SER A 341 0.56 4.08 38.46
CA SER A 341 0.07 3.28 39.58
C SER A 341 -0.20 1.84 39.12
N SER A 342 0.12 0.92 40.02
CA SER A 342 -0.09 -0.53 40.01
C SER A 342 -1.51 -1.00 39.62
N ALA A 343 -1.63 -2.15 38.95
CA ALA A 343 -2.40 -3.31 39.44
C ALA A 343 -2.45 -4.49 38.43
N GLN A 344 -1.94 -5.64 38.90
CA GLN A 344 -2.56 -6.97 38.87
C GLN A 344 -2.89 -7.66 37.53
N GLN A 345 -1.92 -8.47 37.10
CA GLN A 345 -2.01 -9.93 36.97
C GLN A 345 -3.43 -10.56 37.09
N TYR A 346 -3.95 -11.09 35.99
CA TYR A 346 -4.94 -12.17 36.00
C TYR A 346 -4.37 -13.40 35.28
N VAL A 347 -4.12 -14.42 36.08
CA VAL A 347 -3.89 -15.81 35.71
C VAL A 347 -5.24 -16.42 35.36
N LEU A 348 -5.32 -17.15 34.25
CA LEU A 348 -6.41 -18.09 33.98
C LEU A 348 -5.79 -19.43 33.61
N GLU A 349 -5.44 -20.18 34.66
CA GLU A 349 -5.43 -21.64 34.64
C GLU A 349 -6.87 -22.14 34.64
N THR A 350 -7.17 -23.09 33.76
CA THR A 350 -8.04 -24.27 33.94
C THR A 350 -7.91 -25.05 32.63
N GLY A 351 -7.81 -26.36 32.57
CA GLY A 351 -7.96 -27.43 33.54
C GLY A 351 -8.08 -28.70 32.70
N GLU A 352 -7.35 -29.74 33.10
CA GLU A 352 -7.28 -31.03 32.43
C GLU A 352 -8.64 -31.73 32.33
N ALA A 353 -8.84 -32.50 31.27
CA ALA A 353 -9.72 -33.67 31.29
C ALA A 353 -9.17 -34.75 30.36
N SER A 354 -8.60 -35.78 30.99
CA SER A 354 -8.23 -37.06 30.41
C SER A 354 -9.50 -37.85 30.04
N GLY A 355 -9.47 -38.57 28.93
CA GLY A 355 -10.49 -39.57 28.56
C GLY A 355 -9.96 -40.54 27.50
N THR A 356 -9.69 -41.75 27.93
CA THR A 356 -8.98 -42.85 27.24
C THR A 356 -9.85 -43.69 26.29
N SER A 357 -9.14 -44.32 25.33
CA SER A 357 -9.31 -45.68 24.78
C SER A 357 -10.41 -45.99 23.74
N GLY A 358 -10.00 -46.73 22.70
CA GLY A 358 -10.90 -47.48 21.81
C GLY A 358 -10.25 -47.86 20.48
N ALA A 359 -9.53 -48.99 20.44
CA ALA A 359 -8.98 -49.59 19.22
C ALA A 359 -9.99 -50.51 18.51
N ALA A 360 -9.74 -50.77 17.21
CA ALA A 360 -10.14 -51.89 16.34
C ALA A 360 -10.77 -51.38 15.02
N ALA A 361 -10.13 -51.51 13.86
CA ALA A 361 -9.82 -52.71 13.06
C ALA A 361 -10.92 -53.06 12.03
N VAL A 362 -10.49 -53.00 10.75
CA VAL A 362 -10.84 -53.91 9.62
C VAL A 362 -12.23 -53.80 9.00
N SER A 363 -12.29 -53.40 7.72
CA SER A 363 -12.70 -54.28 6.58
C SER A 363 -12.80 -53.52 5.26
N LEU A 364 -12.05 -54.00 4.25
CA LEU A 364 -12.32 -53.84 2.82
C LEU A 364 -13.38 -54.88 2.38
N PRO A 365 -14.11 -54.63 1.28
CA PRO A 365 -13.87 -55.41 0.05
C PRO A 365 -13.87 -54.50 -1.20
N TYR A 366 -12.95 -54.65 -2.16
CA TYR A 366 -12.84 -55.64 -3.25
C TYR A 366 -13.93 -55.56 -4.34
N VAL A 367 -13.51 -54.97 -5.47
CA VAL A 367 -13.72 -55.30 -6.90
C VAL A 367 -15.08 -55.17 -7.58
N GLY A 368 -15.02 -54.45 -8.71
CA GLY A 368 -15.87 -54.62 -9.87
C GLY A 368 -15.31 -53.86 -11.08
N SER A 369 -14.47 -54.53 -11.88
CA SER A 369 -14.07 -54.10 -13.24
C SER A 369 -15.25 -54.15 -14.21
N GLY A 370 -15.22 -53.33 -15.27
CA GLY A 370 -15.70 -53.78 -16.58
C GLY A 370 -16.29 -52.73 -17.52
N HIS A 371 -15.61 -52.57 -18.67
CA HIS A 371 -16.08 -52.15 -20.01
C HIS A 371 -16.51 -50.68 -20.23
N GLN A 372 -15.85 -49.89 -21.10
CA GLN A 372 -15.59 -49.95 -22.57
C GLN A 372 -16.64 -49.21 -23.43
N HIS A 373 -16.10 -48.35 -24.31
CA HIS A 373 -16.64 -47.80 -25.56
C HIS A 373 -17.87 -46.87 -25.53
N ALA A 374 -17.70 -45.64 -26.01
CA ALA A 374 -18.15 -45.24 -27.35
C ALA A 374 -17.77 -43.77 -27.67
N GLU A 375 -17.20 -43.57 -28.86
CA GLU A 375 -17.18 -42.30 -29.59
C GLU A 375 -18.60 -41.90 -30.02
N ALA A 376 -18.87 -40.59 -30.08
CA ALA A 376 -19.63 -39.96 -31.15
C ALA A 376 -19.50 -38.43 -31.04
N GLY A 377 -19.16 -37.79 -32.16
CA GLY A 377 -19.10 -36.33 -32.29
C GLY A 377 -20.43 -35.71 -32.73
N TYR A 378 -20.29 -34.51 -33.33
CA TYR A 378 -21.32 -33.60 -33.89
C TYR A 378 -22.03 -32.73 -32.83
N ALA A 379 -22.35 -31.45 -33.04
CA ALA A 379 -22.04 -30.45 -34.07
C ALA A 379 -22.50 -29.09 -33.52
N GLU A 380 -21.97 -28.02 -34.11
CA GLU A 380 -22.34 -26.62 -33.93
C GLU A 380 -23.83 -26.35 -34.22
N THR A 381 -24.42 -25.41 -33.50
CA THR A 381 -25.53 -24.61 -34.02
C THR A 381 -25.52 -23.21 -33.43
N GLU A 382 -25.28 -22.25 -34.31
CA GLU A 382 -25.57 -20.83 -34.14
C GLU A 382 -27.09 -20.60 -33.97
N GLY A 383 -27.45 -19.60 -33.18
CA GLY A 383 -28.83 -19.18 -32.97
C GLY A 383 -28.92 -17.68 -32.74
N HIS A 384 -28.91 -16.92 -33.83
CA HIS A 384 -29.37 -15.53 -33.92
C HIS A 384 -30.88 -15.46 -33.62
N ALA A 385 -31.31 -14.50 -32.79
CA ALA A 385 -32.70 -14.03 -32.77
C ALA A 385 -32.73 -12.51 -32.57
N VAL A 386 -33.50 -11.87 -33.45
CA VAL A 386 -33.69 -10.45 -33.69
C VAL A 386 -34.96 -9.97 -32.96
N TYR A 387 -34.94 -8.69 -32.60
CA TYR A 387 -35.89 -7.81 -31.91
C TYR A 387 -37.40 -7.99 -32.20
N GLU A 388 -38.23 -7.68 -31.19
CA GLU A 388 -39.45 -6.88 -31.39
C GLU A 388 -39.61 -5.85 -30.26
N GLU A 389 -39.93 -4.62 -30.69
CA GLU A 389 -40.28 -3.44 -29.91
C GLU A 389 -41.71 -3.56 -29.35
N GLY A 390 -41.91 -2.98 -28.16
CA GLY A 390 -43.22 -2.70 -27.58
C GLY A 390 -43.21 -1.30 -26.98
N ASP A 391 -43.95 -0.43 -27.63
CA ASP A 391 -44.10 1.01 -27.40
C ASP A 391 -45.14 1.34 -26.31
N ASP A 392 -44.93 2.52 -25.74
CA ASP A 392 -45.88 3.51 -25.22
C ASP A 392 -46.47 3.47 -23.80
N GLY A 393 -46.26 4.60 -23.10
CA GLY A 393 -47.31 5.31 -22.35
C GLY A 393 -47.20 5.39 -20.82
N GLY A 394 -46.68 6.51 -20.30
CA GLY A 394 -46.97 6.94 -18.92
C GLY A 394 -46.01 8.00 -18.33
N ASP A 395 -46.31 9.28 -18.56
CA ASP A 395 -45.75 10.43 -17.86
C ASP A 395 -45.98 10.35 -16.34
N GLU A 396 -44.97 10.66 -15.52
CA GLU A 396 -45.16 11.33 -14.21
C GLU A 396 -43.82 11.87 -13.66
N ASP A 397 -43.74 13.20 -13.63
CA ASP A 397 -43.05 14.10 -12.69
C ASP A 397 -41.54 14.00 -12.41
N ALA A 398 -40.90 15.09 -12.84
CA ALA A 398 -39.58 15.55 -12.45
C ALA A 398 -39.40 15.66 -10.92
N ASN A 399 -38.45 14.88 -10.39
CA ASN A 399 -37.72 15.23 -9.18
C ASN A 399 -36.22 15.09 -9.45
N THR A 400 -35.63 16.18 -9.93
CA THR A 400 -34.19 16.37 -9.97
C THR A 400 -33.66 16.33 -8.54
N ILE A 401 -33.16 15.17 -8.09
CA ILE A 401 -32.36 15.07 -6.88
C ILE A 401 -31.01 15.72 -7.21
N VAL A 402 -30.92 17.01 -6.91
CA VAL A 402 -29.64 17.72 -6.86
C VAL A 402 -28.84 17.06 -5.75
N GLY A 403 -27.90 16.18 -6.10
CA GLY A 403 -26.97 15.58 -5.15
C GLY A 403 -26.24 16.70 -4.42
N HIS A 404 -26.54 16.87 -3.13
CA HIS A 404 -25.76 17.77 -2.29
C HIS A 404 -24.30 17.29 -2.29
N PRO A 405 -23.32 18.20 -2.46
CA PRO A 405 -21.92 17.83 -2.43
C PRO A 405 -21.63 17.09 -1.12
N ALA A 406 -21.00 15.92 -1.21
CA ALA A 406 -20.67 15.10 -0.06
C ALA A 406 -19.84 15.94 0.94
N LYS A 407 -20.32 16.07 2.18
CA LYS A 407 -19.61 16.80 3.23
C LYS A 407 -18.31 16.08 3.56
N LYS A 408 -17.21 16.83 3.63
CA LYS A 408 -15.89 16.34 4.05
C LYS A 408 -15.96 15.81 5.49
N VAL A 409 -15.41 14.61 5.74
CA VAL A 409 -15.33 14.04 7.10
C VAL A 409 -13.96 14.36 7.71
N ILE A 410 -13.94 14.91 8.92
CA ILE A 410 -12.74 15.39 9.61
C ILE A 410 -12.60 14.66 10.94
N ARG A 411 -11.53 13.86 11.08
CA ARG A 411 -11.29 13.12 12.32
C ARG A 411 -10.71 14.03 13.39
N VAL A 412 -11.33 14.03 14.56
CA VAL A 412 -10.92 14.87 15.68
C VAL A 412 -10.78 14.07 16.97
N HIS A 413 -9.83 14.49 17.79
CA HIS A 413 -9.64 13.97 19.14
C HIS A 413 -10.37 14.88 20.12
N ILE A 414 -11.36 14.32 20.81
CA ILE A 414 -12.03 15.03 21.89
C ILE A 414 -11.15 14.98 23.14
N ARG A 415 -10.88 16.14 23.74
CA ARG A 415 -10.16 16.28 25.01
C ARG A 415 -11.11 16.75 26.10
N GLN A 416 -10.94 16.24 27.31
CA GLN A 416 -11.66 16.71 28.49
C GLN A 416 -10.93 17.92 29.08
N ARG A 417 -11.66 19.00 29.36
CA ARG A 417 -11.13 20.19 30.03
C ARG A 417 -11.20 20.05 31.54
N PHE A 418 -10.25 20.68 32.23
CA PHE A 418 -10.08 20.67 33.69
C PHE A 418 -11.31 21.13 34.50
N ARG A 419 -12.30 21.79 33.88
CA ARG A 419 -13.52 22.28 34.54
C ARG A 419 -14.82 21.56 34.11
N GLY A 420 -14.71 20.36 33.55
CA GLY A 420 -15.87 19.58 33.11
C GLY A 420 -16.42 20.13 31.79
N GLY A 421 -16.06 19.46 30.70
CA GLY A 421 -16.48 19.84 29.35
C GLY A 421 -15.52 19.25 28.32
N TYR A 422 -15.97 19.17 27.08
CA TYR A 422 -15.20 18.58 26.00
C TYR A 422 -14.78 19.65 25.00
N CYS A 423 -13.64 19.47 24.36
CA CYS A 423 -13.20 20.29 23.25
C CYS A 423 -12.49 19.46 22.19
N PHE A 424 -12.45 19.97 20.96
CA PHE A 424 -11.71 19.38 19.85
C PHE A 424 -11.13 20.50 18.99
N LYS A 425 -10.13 20.18 18.16
CA LYS A 425 -9.57 21.11 17.17
C LYS A 425 -10.29 20.93 15.84
N ASP A 426 -10.75 22.02 15.24
CA ASP A 426 -11.40 22.00 13.93
C ASP A 426 -10.40 21.96 12.77
N GLU A 427 -10.91 22.06 11.54
CA GLU A 427 -10.08 21.97 10.33
C GLU A 427 -9.08 23.11 10.15
N THR A 428 -9.28 24.20 10.89
CA THR A 428 -8.39 25.37 10.92
C THR A 428 -7.50 25.39 12.16
N ASP A 429 -7.40 24.26 12.86
CA ASP A 429 -6.67 24.05 14.11
C ASP A 429 -7.20 24.90 15.29
N ASN A 430 -8.41 25.46 15.17
CA ASN A 430 -9.05 26.24 16.24
C ASN A 430 -9.76 25.32 17.23
N GLU A 431 -9.63 25.63 18.53
CA GLU A 431 -10.20 24.81 19.59
C GLU A 431 -11.69 25.12 19.80
N ARG A 432 -12.57 24.19 19.44
CA ARG A 432 -14.03 24.29 19.62
C ARG A 432 -14.50 23.53 20.86
N LYS A 433 -15.37 24.16 21.65
CA LYS A 433 -16.03 23.54 22.79
C LYS A 433 -17.20 22.68 22.30
N THR A 434 -17.37 21.50 22.88
CA THR A 434 -18.44 20.57 22.54
C THR A 434 -18.98 19.84 23.78
N THR A 435 -20.09 19.13 23.62
CA THR A 435 -20.67 18.26 24.64
C THR A 435 -21.11 16.96 23.97
N LYS A 436 -21.20 15.85 24.73
CA LYS A 436 -21.46 14.52 24.15
C LYS A 436 -22.81 14.43 23.46
N GLU A 437 -23.78 15.19 23.92
CA GLU A 437 -25.16 15.24 23.43
C GLU A 437 -25.26 15.84 22.02
N LYS A 438 -24.25 16.62 21.61
CA LYS A 438 -24.19 17.19 20.24
C LYS A 438 -23.74 16.18 19.19
N TRP A 439 -23.26 15.01 19.60
CA TRP A 439 -22.70 14.02 18.69
C TRP A 439 -23.65 12.85 18.52
N GLN A 440 -23.86 12.46 17.28
CA GLN A 440 -24.67 11.30 16.90
C GLN A 440 -23.81 10.03 16.99
N PRO A 441 -24.25 8.98 17.70
CA PRO A 441 -23.54 7.70 17.72
C PRO A 441 -23.67 7.01 16.36
N VAL A 442 -22.53 6.55 15.81
CA VAL A 442 -22.45 5.84 14.54
C VAL A 442 -21.63 4.56 14.70
N HIS A 443 -21.64 3.67 13.70
CA HIS A 443 -20.84 2.45 13.74
C HIS A 443 -19.34 2.78 13.87
N GLY A 444 -18.75 2.47 15.02
CA GLY A 444 -17.33 2.70 15.31
C GLY A 444 -16.98 4.04 15.96
N GLY A 445 -17.95 4.89 16.30
CA GLY A 445 -17.66 6.17 16.97
C GLY A 445 -18.85 7.12 17.10
N TYR A 446 -18.57 8.41 17.02
CA TYR A 446 -19.50 9.51 17.15
C TYR A 446 -19.25 10.56 16.05
N GLU A 447 -20.30 11.13 15.48
CA GLU A 447 -20.24 12.17 14.45
C GLU A 447 -20.93 13.47 14.90
N LEU A 448 -20.34 14.61 14.54
CA LEU A 448 -20.92 15.93 14.71
C LEU A 448 -21.06 16.56 13.31
N ASP A 449 -22.29 16.59 12.81
CA ASP A 449 -22.62 17.16 11.51
C ASP A 449 -22.72 18.70 11.61
N THR A 450 -21.90 19.42 10.83
CA THR A 450 -21.99 20.88 10.67
C THR A 450 -22.32 21.22 9.21
N PRO A 451 -22.71 22.48 8.90
CA PRO A 451 -23.00 22.86 7.51
C PRO A 451 -21.83 22.61 6.55
N GLU A 452 -20.59 22.73 7.04
CA GLU A 452 -19.36 22.68 6.23
C GLU A 452 -18.74 21.27 6.16
N CYS A 453 -18.81 20.50 7.25
CA CYS A 453 -18.15 19.20 7.36
C CYS A 453 -18.77 18.31 8.45
N ILE A 454 -18.37 17.04 8.48
CA ILE A 454 -18.74 16.09 9.53
C ILE A 454 -17.50 15.82 10.38
N TYR A 455 -17.53 16.17 11.66
CA TYR A 455 -16.44 15.80 12.57
C TYR A 455 -16.67 14.39 13.11
N PHE A 456 -15.65 13.53 13.11
CA PHE A 456 -15.74 12.16 13.61
C PHE A 456 -14.77 11.93 14.78
N THR A 457 -15.23 11.26 15.83
CA THR A 457 -14.35 10.76 16.89
C THR A 457 -14.67 9.31 17.26
N LYS A 458 -13.65 8.52 17.58
CA LYS A 458 -13.83 7.09 17.93
C LYS A 458 -14.43 6.92 19.33
N LYS A 459 -14.11 7.82 20.28
CA LYS A 459 -14.59 7.76 21.67
C LYS A 459 -14.54 9.15 22.33
N PHE A 460 -15.43 9.37 23.29
CA PHE A 460 -15.30 10.45 24.27
C PHE A 460 -14.36 10.01 25.41
N PRO A 461 -13.52 10.93 25.94
CA PRO A 461 -12.75 10.70 27.16
C PRO A 461 -13.61 10.33 28.36
#